data_AF-A0A8T6VTH6-F1
#
_entry.id   AF-A0A8T6VTH6-F1
#
_cell.length_a   1.000
_cell.length_b   1.000
_cell.length_c   1.000
_cell.angle_alpha   90.00
_cell.angle_beta   90.00
_cell.angle_gamma   90.00
#
_symmetry.space_group_name_H-M   'P 1'
#
loop_
_entity.id
_entity.type
_entity.pdbx_description
1 polymer ?
#
loop_
_entity_poly.entity_id
_entity_poly.type
_entity_poly.pdbx_seq_one_letter_code
_entity_poly.pdbx_strand_id
1 'polypeptide(L)'
;MAEDKIEVLFRISEVNLARAEKRFQAAEYDSAVFHASMAVETAANAMILDLGGDEAKDHRAISGLAAVLRRVKPELLREERYAQLIERGRRIQREVVYTRYPLKLAGEWVTPMEYYTQQKARGIIDNAKYAVDQIERYLKRRKNLTT
;
A
#
# COMPACT_ATOMS: atom_id res chain seq x y z
N MET A 1 10.29 17.03 -20.21
CA MET A 1 9.36 15.90 -20.39
C MET A 1 8.40 15.92 -19.20
N ALA A 2 7.10 15.79 -19.41
CA ALA A 2 6.17 15.63 -18.29
C ALA A 2 6.44 14.26 -17.65
N GLU A 3 6.55 14.19 -16.32
CA GLU A 3 6.60 12.91 -15.61
C GLU A 3 5.32 12.11 -15.93
N ASP A 4 5.48 10.84 -16.28
CA ASP A 4 4.33 9.95 -16.46
C ASP A 4 3.61 9.80 -15.12
N LYS A 5 2.28 9.75 -15.14
CA LYS A 5 1.43 9.60 -13.95
C LYS A 5 1.82 8.38 -13.10
N ILE A 6 2.29 7.30 -13.73
CA ILE A 6 2.83 6.11 -13.03
C ILE A 6 4.02 6.50 -12.14
N GLU A 7 4.94 7.32 -12.64
CA GLU A 7 6.12 7.80 -11.90
C GLU A 7 5.73 8.72 -10.75
N VAL A 8 4.79 9.64 -11.01
CA VAL A 8 4.27 10.57 -9.99
C VAL A 8 3.61 9.80 -8.84
N LEU A 9 2.76 8.81 -9.15
CA LEU A 9 2.12 7.95 -8.14
C LEU A 9 3.16 7.17 -7.33
N PHE A 10 4.18 6.62 -7.99
CA PHE A 10 5.20 5.86 -7.30
C PHE A 10 6.06 6.75 -6.39
N ARG A 11 6.39 7.97 -6.83
CA ARG A 11 7.07 8.98 -5.99
C ARG A 11 6.24 9.37 -4.76
N ILE A 12 4.92 9.50 -4.90
CA ILE A 12 4.02 9.71 -3.76
C ILE A 12 4.10 8.54 -2.77
N SER A 13 4.17 7.31 -3.28
CA SER A 13 4.34 6.12 -2.43
C SER A 13 5.64 6.18 -1.61
N GLU A 14 6.77 6.49 -2.24
CA GLU A 14 8.07 6.60 -1.57
C GLU A 14 8.07 7.66 -0.47
N VAL A 15 7.51 8.84 -0.76
CA VAL A 15 7.37 9.92 0.22
C VAL A 15 6.50 9.48 1.41
N ASN A 16 5.43 8.72 1.15
CA ASN A 16 4.58 8.20 2.21
C ASN A 16 5.27 7.12 3.07
N LEU A 17 6.10 6.24 2.49
CA LEU A 17 6.93 5.34 3.30
C LEU A 17 7.91 6.09 4.18
N ALA A 18 8.58 7.12 3.65
CA ALA A 18 9.50 7.94 4.43
C ALA A 18 8.77 8.66 5.58
N ARG A 19 7.56 9.18 5.32
CA ARG A 19 6.70 9.76 6.36
C ARG A 19 6.28 8.74 7.41
N ALA A 20 5.91 7.52 6.99
CA ALA A 20 5.53 6.45 7.91
C ALA A 20 6.66 6.15 8.91
N GLU A 21 7.90 6.03 8.44
CA GLU A 21 9.06 5.82 9.32
C GLU A 21 9.32 7.00 10.26
N LYS A 22 9.27 8.24 9.74
CA LYS A 22 9.46 9.43 10.58
C LYS A 22 8.41 9.51 11.70
N ARG A 23 7.15 9.21 11.39
CA ARG A 23 6.05 9.19 12.36
C ARG A 23 6.19 8.07 13.38
N PHE A 24 6.63 6.89 12.93
CA PHE A 24 6.93 5.77 13.82
C PHE A 24 8.01 6.12 14.84
N GLN A 25 9.08 6.79 14.40
CA GLN A 25 10.16 7.26 15.28
C GLN A 25 9.68 8.31 16.29
N ALA A 26 8.68 9.11 15.93
CA ALA A 26 8.04 10.09 16.81
C ALA A 26 6.97 9.48 17.74
N ALA A 27 6.82 8.15 17.77
CA ALA A 27 5.77 7.42 18.49
C ALA A 27 4.32 7.79 18.08
N GLU A 28 4.15 8.37 16.89
CA GLU A 28 2.84 8.68 16.29
C GLU A 28 2.36 7.48 15.46
N TYR A 29 1.97 6.39 16.15
CA TYR A 29 1.76 5.08 15.52
C TYR A 29 0.57 5.01 14.56
N ASP A 30 -0.55 5.65 14.89
CA ASP A 30 -1.72 5.77 14.01
C ASP A 30 -1.36 6.55 12.74
N SER A 31 -0.63 7.66 12.87
CA SER A 31 -0.16 8.47 11.74
C SER A 31 0.85 7.70 10.87
N ALA A 32 1.74 6.93 11.50
CA ALA A 32 2.68 6.07 10.80
C ALA A 32 1.96 5.01 9.96
N VAL A 33 0.94 4.36 10.53
CA VAL A 33 0.09 3.39 9.82
C VAL A 33 -0.67 4.06 8.68
N PHE A 34 -1.23 5.26 8.89
CA PHE A 34 -1.95 5.98 7.85
C PHE A 34 -1.06 6.22 6.62
N HIS A 35 0.15 6.73 6.84
CA HIS A 35 1.10 6.96 5.75
C HIS A 35 1.57 5.65 5.09
N ALA A 36 1.79 4.58 5.87
CA ALA A 36 2.11 3.27 5.30
C ALA A 36 0.99 2.76 4.37
N SER A 37 -0.27 2.95 4.76
CA SER A 37 -1.42 2.58 3.92
C SER A 37 -1.52 3.42 2.65
N MET A 38 -1.29 4.73 2.74
CA MET A 38 -1.27 5.61 1.55
C MET A 38 -0.14 5.25 0.58
N ALA A 39 1.01 4.80 1.08
CA ALA A 39 2.09 4.32 0.24
C ALA A 39 1.67 3.09 -0.58
N VAL A 40 1.07 2.10 0.07
CA VAL A 40 0.55 0.90 -0.59
C VAL A 40 -0.52 1.24 -1.63
N GLU A 41 -1.45 2.14 -1.29
CA GLU A 41 -2.52 2.56 -2.21
C GLU A 41 -1.98 3.20 -3.49
N THR A 42 -1.04 4.13 -3.35
CA THR A 42 -0.46 4.86 -4.49
C THR A 42 0.47 4.00 -5.33
N ALA A 43 1.26 3.11 -4.72
CA ALA A 43 2.02 2.10 -5.46
C ALA A 43 1.11 1.14 -6.23
N ALA A 44 0.04 0.65 -5.61
CA ALA A 44 -0.90 -0.25 -6.26
C ALA A 44 -1.58 0.42 -7.46
N ASN A 45 -1.99 1.69 -7.33
CA ASN A 45 -2.55 2.47 -8.43
C ASN A 45 -1.53 2.67 -9.57
N ALA A 46 -0.24 2.87 -9.28
CA ALA A 46 0.80 2.93 -10.30
C ALA A 46 0.89 1.62 -11.11
N MET A 47 0.87 0.46 -10.43
CA MET A 47 0.88 -0.85 -11.10
C MET A 47 -0.40 -1.14 -11.87
N ILE A 48 -1.56 -0.70 -11.37
CA ILE A 48 -2.84 -0.82 -12.08
C ILE A 48 -2.78 -0.06 -13.41
N LEU A 49 -2.28 1.17 -13.40
CA LEU A 49 -2.13 1.98 -14.61
C LEU A 49 -1.15 1.33 -15.60
N ASP A 50 0.00 0.83 -15.14
CA ASP A 50 0.97 0.11 -15.98
C ASP A 50 0.37 -1.14 -16.65
N LEU A 51 -0.55 -1.81 -15.95
CA LEU A 51 -1.30 -2.96 -16.46
C LEU A 51 -2.50 -2.58 -17.36
N GLY A 52 -2.70 -1.30 -17.67
CA GLY A 52 -3.79 -0.80 -18.51
C GLY A 52 -5.16 -0.78 -17.83
N GLY A 53 -5.19 -0.70 -16.49
CA GLY A 53 -6.42 -0.46 -15.73
C GLY A 53 -6.57 1.01 -15.32
N ASP A 54 -7.66 1.32 -14.61
CA ASP A 54 -7.94 2.63 -14.02
C ASP A 54 -7.68 2.64 -12.51
N GLU A 55 -7.25 3.78 -11.98
CA GLU A 55 -7.02 3.95 -10.54
C GLU A 55 -8.25 3.61 -9.70
N ALA A 56 -8.03 2.91 -8.58
CA ALA A 56 -9.03 2.76 -7.54
C ALA A 56 -8.98 3.96 -6.59
N LYS A 57 -10.07 4.74 -6.55
CA LYS A 57 -10.19 5.97 -5.74
C LYS A 57 -11.03 5.80 -4.47
N ASP A 58 -11.35 4.57 -4.12
CA ASP A 58 -12.27 4.18 -3.03
C ASP A 58 -11.55 3.46 -1.89
N HIS A 59 -10.24 3.69 -1.76
CA HIS A 59 -9.34 2.97 -0.85
C HIS A 59 -9.29 1.45 -1.09
N ARG A 60 -9.71 0.95 -2.27
CA ARG A 60 -9.65 -0.48 -2.60
C ARG A 60 -8.56 -0.84 -3.60
N ALA A 61 -7.46 -0.09 -3.66
CA ALA A 61 -6.41 -0.27 -4.66
C ALA A 61 -5.78 -1.67 -4.66
N ILE A 62 -5.63 -2.34 -3.52
CA ILE A 62 -5.10 -3.73 -3.52
C ILE A 62 -6.13 -4.72 -4.04
N SER A 63 -7.40 -4.57 -3.68
CA SER A 63 -8.48 -5.37 -4.27
C SER A 63 -8.60 -5.12 -5.77
N GLY A 64 -8.48 -3.87 -6.23
CA GLY A 64 -8.45 -3.47 -7.63
C GLY A 64 -7.27 -4.11 -8.37
N LEU A 65 -6.07 -4.01 -7.80
CA LEU A 65 -4.86 -4.63 -8.35
C LEU A 65 -5.02 -6.15 -8.47
N ALA A 66 -5.57 -6.82 -7.45
CA ALA A 66 -5.85 -8.24 -7.52
C ALA A 66 -6.79 -8.59 -8.69
N ALA A 67 -7.82 -7.79 -8.93
CA ALA A 67 -8.75 -7.98 -10.04
C ALA A 67 -8.07 -7.77 -11.40
N VAL A 68 -7.27 -6.71 -11.53
CA VAL A 68 -6.50 -6.42 -12.75
C VAL A 68 -5.50 -7.52 -13.05
N LEU A 69 -4.76 -8.00 -12.05
CA LEU A 69 -3.82 -9.10 -12.19
C LEU A 69 -4.51 -10.38 -12.65
N ARG A 70 -5.64 -10.77 -12.04
CA ARG A 70 -6.40 -11.96 -12.50
C ARG A 70 -6.81 -11.87 -13.96
N ARG A 71 -7.14 -10.67 -14.45
CA ARG A 71 -7.60 -10.45 -15.81
C ARG A 71 -6.46 -10.40 -16.83
N VAL A 72 -5.38 -9.69 -16.50
CA VAL A 72 -4.34 -9.31 -17.48
C VAL A 72 -3.10 -10.18 -17.36
N LYS A 73 -2.71 -10.57 -16.13
CA LYS A 73 -1.49 -11.34 -15.84
C LYS A 73 -1.71 -12.37 -14.72
N PRO A 74 -2.62 -13.34 -14.90
CA PRO A 74 -2.97 -14.31 -13.85
C PRO A 74 -1.78 -15.19 -13.41
N GLU A 75 -0.78 -15.36 -14.28
CA GLU A 75 0.46 -16.06 -13.97
C GLU A 75 1.25 -15.43 -12.82
N LEU A 76 1.23 -14.10 -12.67
CA LEU A 76 1.91 -13.42 -11.57
C LEU A 76 1.33 -13.85 -10.21
N LEU A 77 0.02 -14.10 -10.14
CA LEU A 77 -0.63 -14.53 -8.90
C LEU A 77 -0.26 -15.96 -8.47
N ARG A 78 0.39 -16.74 -9.34
CA ARG A 78 0.96 -18.05 -8.98
C ARG A 78 2.34 -17.92 -8.33
N GLU A 79 3.00 -16.77 -8.48
CA GLU A 79 4.26 -16.53 -7.81
C GLU A 79 4.01 -16.05 -6.37
N GLU A 80 4.66 -16.69 -5.41
CA GLU A 80 4.48 -16.44 -3.98
C GLU A 80 4.60 -14.96 -3.61
N ARG A 81 5.52 -14.23 -4.25
CA ARG A 81 5.72 -12.79 -3.99
C ARG A 81 4.50 -11.92 -4.27
N TYR A 82 3.73 -12.21 -5.33
CA TYR A 82 2.53 -11.43 -5.65
C TYR A 82 1.34 -11.91 -4.82
N ALA A 83 1.26 -13.21 -4.52
CA ALA A 83 0.29 -13.71 -3.55
C ALA A 83 0.47 -13.03 -2.18
N GLN A 84 1.72 -12.94 -1.69
CA GLN A 84 2.08 -12.22 -0.47
C GLN A 84 1.82 -10.71 -0.55
N LEU A 85 2.12 -10.06 -1.68
CA LEU A 85 1.79 -8.65 -1.91
C LEU A 85 0.28 -8.41 -1.71
N ILE A 86 -0.57 -9.23 -2.36
CA ILE A 86 -2.02 -9.05 -2.29
C ILE A 86 -2.55 -9.34 -0.89
N GLU A 87 -2.08 -10.41 -0.25
CA GLU A 87 -2.52 -10.78 1.10
C GLU A 87 -2.14 -9.71 2.13
N ARG A 88 -0.88 -9.27 2.14
CA ARG A 88 -0.40 -8.22 3.04
C ARG A 88 -1.08 -6.88 2.74
N GLY A 89 -1.21 -6.51 1.46
CA GLY A 89 -1.85 -5.28 1.04
C GLY A 89 -3.33 -5.20 1.46
N ARG A 90 -4.08 -6.31 1.38
CA ARG A 90 -5.49 -6.33 1.83
C ARG A 90 -5.64 -6.04 3.31
N ARG A 91 -4.71 -6.54 4.14
CA ARG A 91 -4.70 -6.26 5.58
C ARG A 91 -4.44 -4.79 5.86
N ILE A 92 -3.61 -4.13 5.04
CA ILE A 92 -3.26 -2.71 5.17
C ILE A 92 -4.38 -1.79 4.65
N GLN A 93 -5.11 -2.24 3.64
CA GLN A 93 -6.12 -1.46 2.93
C GLN A 93 -7.18 -0.85 3.86
N ARG A 94 -7.66 -1.62 4.84
CA ARG A 94 -8.64 -1.14 5.83
C ARG A 94 -8.07 -0.08 6.78
N GLU A 95 -6.75 -0.06 6.97
CA GLU A 95 -6.10 0.79 7.97
C GLU A 95 -6.16 2.28 7.57
N VAL A 96 -6.38 2.59 6.27
CA VAL A 96 -6.66 3.96 5.81
C VAL A 96 -7.87 4.58 6.52
N VAL A 97 -8.87 3.76 6.85
CA VAL A 97 -10.06 4.22 7.57
C VAL A 97 -9.81 4.17 9.08
N TYR A 98 -9.26 3.06 9.58
CA TYR A 98 -9.14 2.81 11.02
C TYR A 98 -8.20 3.76 11.74
N THR A 99 -7.23 4.34 11.02
CA THR A 99 -6.31 5.35 11.55
C THR A 99 -6.95 6.71 11.80
N ARG A 100 -8.20 6.94 11.37
CA ARG A 100 -8.83 8.27 11.40
C ARG A 100 -10.14 8.36 12.18
N TYR A 101 -10.75 7.22 12.50
CA TYR A 101 -12.06 7.17 13.14
C TYR A 101 -12.02 6.34 14.42
N PRO A 102 -12.86 6.66 15.43
CA PRO A 102 -13.02 5.82 16.60
C PRO A 102 -13.37 4.38 16.22
N LEU A 103 -12.82 3.43 16.96
CA LEU A 103 -13.00 2.00 16.73
C LEU A 103 -13.74 1.39 17.91
N LYS A 104 -14.63 0.43 17.62
CA LYS A 104 -15.33 -0.33 18.66
C LYS A 104 -14.61 -1.67 18.88
N LEU A 105 -13.99 -1.85 20.04
CA LEU A 105 -13.29 -3.08 20.44
C LEU A 105 -13.90 -3.66 21.70
N ALA A 106 -14.29 -4.95 21.66
CA ALA A 106 -14.88 -5.64 22.81
C ALA A 106 -16.05 -4.89 23.48
N GLY A 107 -16.78 -4.06 22.73
CA GLY A 107 -17.89 -3.24 23.23
C GLY A 107 -17.52 -1.79 23.56
N GLU A 108 -16.24 -1.47 23.70
CA GLU A 108 -15.74 -0.15 24.08
C GLU A 108 -15.28 0.67 22.88
N TRP A 109 -15.41 1.99 22.96
CA TRP A 109 -14.89 2.91 21.95
C TRP A 109 -13.46 3.33 22.28
N VAL A 110 -12.56 3.16 21.34
CA VAL A 110 -11.16 3.56 21.45
C VAL A 110 -10.76 4.50 20.32
N THR A 111 -9.81 5.38 20.58
CA THR A 111 -9.18 6.22 19.57
C THR A 111 -8.16 5.42 18.75
N PRO A 112 -7.81 5.86 17.53
CA PRO A 112 -6.70 5.28 16.78
C PRO A 112 -5.38 5.27 17.56
N MET A 113 -5.10 6.33 18.33
CA MET A 113 -3.87 6.47 19.13
C MET A 113 -3.77 5.40 20.23
N GLU A 114 -4.90 4.94 20.77
CA GLU A 114 -4.95 3.83 21.73
C GLU A 114 -4.90 2.46 21.02
N TYR A 115 -5.46 2.38 19.81
CA TYR A 115 -5.58 1.15 19.04
C TYR A 115 -4.25 0.66 18.43
N TYR A 116 -3.38 1.58 18.03
CA TYR A 116 -2.11 1.26 17.36
C TYR A 116 -0.94 1.29 18.35
N THR A 117 -0.48 0.10 18.72
CA THR A 117 0.77 -0.06 19.48
C THR A 117 2.00 0.03 18.56
N GLN A 118 3.17 0.24 19.16
CA GLN A 118 4.45 0.20 18.45
C GLN A 118 4.62 -1.09 17.63
N GLN A 119 4.37 -2.25 18.25
CA GLN A 119 4.52 -3.56 17.60
C GLN A 119 3.60 -3.68 16.39
N LYS A 120 2.34 -3.24 16.54
CA LYS A 120 1.34 -3.29 15.49
C LYS A 120 1.71 -2.36 14.32
N ALA A 121 2.09 -1.12 14.63
CA ALA A 121 2.52 -0.16 13.62
C ALA A 121 3.74 -0.67 12.85
N ARG A 122 4.76 -1.20 13.54
CA ARG A 122 5.95 -1.79 12.91
C ARG A 122 5.59 -2.90 11.92
N GLY A 123 4.75 -3.84 12.35
CA GLY A 123 4.29 -4.93 11.49
C GLY A 123 3.53 -4.46 10.25
N ILE A 124 2.73 -3.40 10.36
CA ILE A 124 2.03 -2.81 9.22
C ILE A 124 3.01 -2.12 8.27
N ILE A 125 3.96 -1.32 8.79
CA ILE A 125 4.95 -0.61 7.97
C ILE A 125 5.86 -1.62 7.24
N ASP A 126 6.27 -2.71 7.88
CA ASP A 126 7.10 -3.74 7.23
C ASP A 126 6.35 -4.46 6.10
N ASN A 127 5.05 -4.73 6.29
CA ASN A 127 4.19 -5.25 5.24
C ASN A 127 4.01 -4.24 4.09
N ALA A 128 3.89 -2.94 4.40
CA ALA A 128 3.79 -1.88 3.40
C ALA A 128 5.07 -1.78 2.57
N LYS A 129 6.25 -1.78 3.22
CA LYS A 129 7.56 -1.81 2.55
C LYS A 129 7.67 -3.00 1.61
N TYR A 130 7.28 -4.20 2.06
CA TYR A 130 7.31 -5.39 1.23
C TYR A 130 6.45 -5.24 -0.02
N ALA A 131 5.19 -4.79 0.14
CA ALA A 131 4.27 -4.61 -0.98
C ALA A 131 4.80 -3.57 -1.99
N VAL A 132 5.28 -2.43 -1.51
CA VAL A 132 5.85 -1.36 -2.35
C VAL A 132 7.11 -1.84 -3.09
N ASP A 133 8.03 -2.56 -2.42
CA ASP A 133 9.24 -3.12 -3.06
C ASP A 133 8.89 -4.14 -4.17
N GLN A 134 7.89 -5.00 -3.95
CA GLN A 134 7.45 -5.93 -5.00
C GLN A 134 6.87 -5.20 -6.22
N ILE A 135 6.10 -4.13 -6.00
CA ILE A 135 5.55 -3.29 -7.08
C ILE A 135 6.68 -2.55 -7.80
N GLU A 136 7.63 -1.99 -7.07
CA GLU A 136 8.78 -1.29 -7.64
C GLU A 136 9.58 -2.21 -8.58
N ARG A 137 9.89 -3.42 -8.12
CA ARG A 137 10.63 -4.42 -8.91
C ARG A 137 9.88 -4.79 -10.18
N TYR A 138 8.55 -4.86 -10.13
CA TYR A 138 7.73 -5.09 -11.31
C TYR A 138 7.87 -3.95 -12.32
N LEU A 139 7.62 -2.71 -11.87
CA LEU A 139 7.66 -1.51 -12.73
C LEU A 139 9.06 -1.30 -13.34
N LYS A 140 10.14 -1.49 -12.57
CA LYS A 140 11.53 -1.40 -13.07
C LYS A 140 11.85 -2.45 -14.12
N ARG A 141 11.44 -3.71 -13.90
CA ARG A 141 11.62 -4.77 -14.90
C ARG A 141 10.88 -4.45 -16.19
N ARG A 142 9.68 -3.85 -16.11
CA ARG A 142 8.92 -3.49 -17.31
C ARG A 142 9.57 -2.38 -18.12
N LYS A 143 10.06 -1.32 -17.46
CA LYS A 143 10.80 -0.22 -18.11
C LYS A 143 12.06 -0.69 -18.83
N ASN A 144 12.80 -1.62 -18.21
CA ASN A 144 14.00 -2.21 -18.82
C ASN A 144 13.68 -3.14 -20.00
N LEU A 145 12.43 -3.60 -20.15
CA LEU A 145 11.95 -4.39 -21.29
C LEU A 145 11.37 -3.53 -22.42
N THR A 146 11.27 -2.22 -22.25
CA THR A 146 10.80 -1.25 -23.26
C THR A 146 11.90 -0.33 -23.78
N THR A 147 13.12 -0.45 -23.24
CA THR A 147 14.32 0.31 -23.65
C THR A 147 15.23 -0.61 -24.45
#